data_AF-A0A2V8K791-F1
#
_entry.id   AF-A0A2V8K791-F1
#
_cell.length_a   1.000
_cell.length_b   1.000
_cell.length_c   1.000
_cell.angle_alpha   90.00
_cell.angle_beta   90.00
_cell.angle_gamma   90.00
#
_symmetry.space_group_name_H-M   'P 1'
#
loop_
_entity.id
_entity.type
_entity.pdbx_description
1 polymer ?
#
loop_
_entity_poly.entity_id
_entity_poly.type
_entity_poly.pdbx_seq_one_letter_code
_entity_poly.pdbx_strand_id
1 'polypeptide(L)'
;MARTSGFSLLELMVVLIIVLTISGAVFQTINMTTQRSAAEQTKVDMFQEAREFMDQMSRDLRQAGYPSPRNYDPAVLTQNPIINDRHAAAGLVKVDAGDLWFEGDVDGSGKVSIVQYHLDTSTANNCPCLKRSQIDKKDGDPLTGQDPASYQVEVQGVQNTNIFSPYTNGAAVGLPVTTATATGTIIASVDTVQATLTLEGSLVDPQTRKKPVTTLITTVRLNNCSQAAIGYKTSCQ
;
A
#
# COMPACT_ATOMS: atom_id res chain seq x y z
N MET A 1 -28.75 -12.81 73.36
CA MET A 1 -27.48 -12.09 73.16
C MET A 1 -26.50 -13.08 72.54
N ALA A 2 -26.36 -13.09 71.22
CA ALA A 2 -25.47 -14.03 70.55
C ALA A 2 -24.02 -13.56 70.75
N ARG A 3 -23.17 -14.43 71.33
CA ARG A 3 -21.72 -14.21 71.43
C ARG A 3 -21.13 -14.17 70.03
N THR A 4 -20.56 -13.03 69.65
CA THR A 4 -19.66 -12.92 68.50
C THR A 4 -18.35 -13.64 68.84
N SER A 5 -18.14 -14.81 68.26
CA SER A 5 -16.85 -15.50 68.27
C SER A 5 -15.88 -14.77 67.33
N GLY A 6 -14.76 -14.27 67.87
CA GLY A 6 -13.69 -13.67 67.09
C GLY A 6 -12.88 -14.72 66.33
N PHE A 7 -12.27 -14.32 65.21
CA PHE A 7 -11.41 -15.18 64.38
C PHE A 7 -10.11 -15.56 65.10
N SER A 8 -9.68 -16.81 64.91
CA SER A 8 -8.37 -17.29 65.39
C SER A 8 -7.24 -16.74 64.50
N LEU A 9 -6.07 -16.47 65.10
CA LEU A 9 -4.88 -16.00 64.37
C LEU A 9 -4.43 -17.02 63.30
N LEU A 10 -4.62 -18.31 63.56
CA LEU A 10 -4.34 -19.38 62.59
C LEU A 10 -5.29 -19.33 61.39
N GLU A 11 -6.56 -19.00 61.62
CA GLU A 11 -7.58 -18.88 60.58
C GLU A 11 -7.28 -17.67 59.67
N LEU A 12 -6.81 -16.56 60.24
CA LEU A 12 -6.31 -15.40 59.48
C LEU A 12 -5.11 -15.78 58.59
N MET A 13 -4.15 -16.55 59.10
CA MET A 13 -2.99 -16.99 58.31
C MET A 13 -3.39 -17.88 57.13
N VAL A 14 -4.33 -18.81 57.33
CA VAL A 14 -4.83 -19.67 56.25
C VAL A 14 -5.53 -18.85 55.18
N VAL A 15 -6.37 -17.88 55.56
CA VAL A 15 -7.05 -16.99 54.61
C VAL A 15 -6.04 -16.15 53.81
N LEU A 16 -5.01 -15.60 54.46
CA LEU A 16 -3.97 -14.82 53.76
C LEU A 16 -3.21 -15.65 52.73
N ILE A 17 -2.86 -16.90 53.04
CA ILE A 17 -2.17 -17.80 52.11
C ILE A 17 -3.05 -18.08 50.88
N ILE A 18 -4.34 -18.35 51.09
CA ILE A 18 -5.30 -18.59 49.99
C ILE A 18 -5.46 -17.33 49.13
N VAL A 19 -5.60 -16.15 49.73
CA VAL A 19 -5.74 -14.89 48.98
C VAL A 19 -4.49 -14.56 48.19
N LEU A 20 -3.30 -14.72 48.77
CA LEU A 20 -2.03 -14.45 48.09
C LEU A 20 -1.80 -15.39 46.90
N THR A 21 -2.10 -16.68 47.06
CA THR A 21 -1.95 -17.67 45.98
C THR A 21 -2.91 -17.40 44.83
N ILE A 22 -4.18 -17.09 45.11
CA ILE A 22 -5.16 -16.72 44.07
C ILE A 22 -4.76 -15.40 43.40
N SER A 23 -4.36 -14.39 44.16
CA SER A 23 -3.95 -13.10 43.60
C SER A 23 -2.74 -13.23 42.68
N GLY A 24 -1.74 -14.04 43.06
CA GLY A 24 -0.59 -14.35 42.23
C GLY A 24 -0.97 -14.97 40.88
N ALA A 25 -1.89 -15.94 40.89
CA ALA A 25 -2.40 -16.55 39.66
C ALA A 25 -3.14 -15.53 38.77
N VAL A 26 -4.00 -14.68 39.35
CA VAL A 26 -4.75 -13.66 38.61
C VAL A 26 -3.82 -12.63 37.98
N PHE A 27 -2.82 -12.12 38.70
CA PHE A 27 -1.87 -11.15 38.14
C PHE A 27 -1.05 -11.73 36.99
N GLN A 28 -0.69 -13.02 37.06
CA GLN A 28 -0.03 -13.69 35.94
C GLN A 28 -0.95 -13.75 34.71
N THR A 29 -2.23 -14.08 34.89
CA THR A 29 -3.22 -14.09 33.80
C THR A 29 -3.44 -12.70 33.21
N ILE A 30 -3.54 -11.66 34.05
CA ILE A 30 -3.70 -10.27 33.62
C ILE A 30 -2.50 -9.84 32.77
N ASN A 31 -1.27 -10.05 33.24
CA ASN A 31 -0.07 -9.67 32.50
C ASN A 31 0.00 -10.33 31.11
N MET A 32 -0.31 -11.62 31.04
CA MET A 32 -0.35 -12.36 29.78
C MET A 32 -1.44 -11.80 28.84
N THR A 33 -2.62 -11.50 29.38
CA THR A 33 -3.75 -10.95 28.60
C THR A 33 -3.45 -9.55 28.08
N THR A 34 -2.85 -8.68 28.90
CA THR A 34 -2.47 -7.33 28.50
C THR A 34 -1.43 -7.34 27.39
N GLN A 35 -0.39 -8.18 27.50
CA GLN A 35 0.64 -8.28 26.46
C GLN A 35 0.08 -8.82 25.14
N ARG A 36 -0.80 -9.81 25.21
CA ARG A 36 -1.46 -10.37 24.02
C ARG A 36 -2.39 -9.36 23.37
N SER A 37 -3.17 -8.62 24.16
CA SER A 37 -4.06 -7.57 23.67
C SER A 37 -3.30 -6.51 22.89
N ALA A 38 -2.14 -6.06 23.38
CA ALA A 38 -1.31 -5.08 22.68
C ALA A 38 -0.79 -5.61 21.33
N ALA A 39 -0.32 -6.86 21.27
CA ALA A 39 0.14 -7.46 20.02
C ALA A 39 -1.01 -7.68 19.02
N GLU A 40 -2.22 -8.02 19.50
CA GLU A 40 -3.41 -8.16 18.67
C GLU A 40 -3.87 -6.80 18.12
N GLN A 41 -3.82 -5.73 18.91
CA GLN A 41 -4.13 -4.37 18.46
C GLN A 41 -3.21 -3.92 17.33
N THR A 42 -1.88 -4.06 17.49
CA THR A 42 -0.92 -3.73 16.42
C THR A 42 -1.21 -4.50 15.13
N LYS A 43 -1.57 -5.77 15.24
CA LYS A 43 -1.97 -6.59 14.09
C LYS A 43 -3.19 -6.00 13.38
N VAL A 44 -4.21 -5.62 14.14
CA VAL A 44 -5.44 -5.03 13.61
C VAL A 44 -5.14 -3.71 12.89
N ASP A 45 -4.34 -2.83 13.49
CA ASP A 45 -3.98 -1.54 12.92
C ASP A 45 -3.26 -1.71 11.57
N MET A 46 -2.26 -2.61 11.52
CA MET A 46 -1.56 -2.92 10.27
C MET A 46 -2.50 -3.42 9.16
N PHE A 47 -3.48 -4.27 9.51
CA PHE A 47 -4.45 -4.76 8.53
C PHE A 47 -5.37 -3.67 8.02
N GLN A 48 -5.73 -2.71 8.87
CA GLN A 48 -6.55 -1.57 8.47
C GLN A 48 -5.80 -0.65 7.51
N GLU A 49 -4.57 -0.25 7.87
CA GLU A 49 -3.68 0.57 7.04
C GLU A 49 -3.41 -0.11 5.68
N ALA A 50 -3.05 -1.40 5.70
CA ALA A 50 -2.79 -2.16 4.48
C ALA A 50 -4.02 -2.29 3.58
N ARG A 51 -5.21 -2.48 4.16
CA ARG A 51 -6.45 -2.57 3.39
C ARG A 51 -6.79 -1.22 2.76
N GLU A 52 -6.68 -0.13 3.53
CA GLU A 52 -6.91 1.23 3.04
C GLU A 52 -6.00 1.54 1.86
N PHE A 53 -4.70 1.24 1.99
CA PHE A 53 -3.74 1.36 0.90
C PHE A 53 -4.14 0.56 -0.34
N MET A 54 -4.48 -0.73 -0.19
CA MET A 54 -4.85 -1.59 -1.32
C MET A 54 -6.12 -1.08 -2.03
N ASP A 55 -7.10 -0.60 -1.25
CA ASP A 55 -8.33 -0.04 -1.77
C ASP A 55 -8.06 1.28 -2.50
N GLN A 56 -7.24 2.17 -1.95
CA GLN A 56 -6.82 3.42 -2.59
C GLN A 56 -6.07 3.16 -3.89
N MET A 57 -5.05 2.31 -3.88
CA MET A 57 -4.31 1.93 -5.08
C MET A 57 -5.22 1.32 -6.15
N SER A 58 -6.21 0.51 -5.76
CA SER A 58 -7.16 -0.04 -6.72
C SER A 58 -8.05 1.02 -7.37
N ARG A 59 -8.44 2.06 -6.63
CA ARG A 59 -9.20 3.19 -7.17
C ARG A 59 -8.34 4.04 -8.10
N ASP A 60 -7.11 4.34 -7.70
CA ASP A 60 -6.19 5.14 -8.50
C ASP A 60 -5.85 4.42 -9.82
N LEU A 61 -5.56 3.12 -9.77
CA LEU A 61 -5.27 2.32 -10.97
C LEU A 61 -6.47 2.20 -11.92
N ARG A 62 -7.70 2.23 -11.42
CA ARG A 62 -8.90 2.23 -12.27
C ARG A 62 -9.12 3.55 -12.99
N GLN A 63 -8.54 4.64 -12.47
CA GLN A 63 -8.54 5.97 -13.09
C GLN A 63 -7.34 6.16 -14.05
N ALA A 64 -6.40 5.21 -14.08
CA ALA A 64 -5.21 5.31 -14.93
C ALA A 64 -5.59 5.42 -16.41
N GLY A 65 -4.97 6.38 -17.11
CA GLY A 65 -5.21 6.65 -18.53
C GLY A 65 -6.44 7.51 -18.81
N TYR A 66 -7.15 7.96 -17.78
CA TYR A 66 -8.24 8.93 -17.90
C TYR A 66 -7.82 10.31 -17.38
N PRO A 67 -8.16 11.42 -18.05
CA PRO A 67 -8.72 11.49 -19.40
C PRO A 67 -7.69 11.12 -20.49
N SER A 68 -8.17 10.45 -21.54
CA SER A 68 -7.35 10.08 -22.69
C SER A 68 -7.35 11.19 -23.75
N PRO A 69 -6.41 11.20 -24.73
CA PRO A 69 -6.46 12.12 -25.87
C PRO A 69 -7.73 12.09 -26.70
N ARG A 70 -8.54 11.03 -26.57
CA ARG A 70 -9.83 10.91 -27.27
C ARG A 70 -10.92 11.76 -26.61
N ASN A 71 -10.71 12.16 -25.37
CA ASN A 71 -11.62 13.02 -24.61
C ASN A 71 -11.46 14.51 -24.96
N TYR A 72 -10.42 14.88 -25.72
CA TYR A 72 -10.11 16.26 -26.07
C TYR A 72 -10.21 16.54 -27.57
N ASP A 73 -10.60 17.77 -27.88
CA ASP A 73 -10.46 18.32 -29.22
C ASP A 73 -8.96 18.41 -29.57
N PRO A 74 -8.54 18.03 -30.79
CA PRO A 74 -7.16 18.16 -31.24
C PRO A 74 -6.54 19.56 -31.06
N ALA A 75 -7.35 20.63 -31.02
CA ALA A 75 -6.86 21.99 -30.80
C ALA A 75 -6.45 22.27 -29.34
N VAL A 76 -6.92 21.47 -28.37
CA VAL A 76 -6.54 21.56 -26.95
C VAL A 76 -5.20 20.87 -26.69
N LEU A 77 -4.93 19.79 -27.42
CA LEU A 77 -3.71 19.00 -27.30
C LEU A 77 -2.61 19.67 -28.14
N THR A 78 -1.68 20.33 -27.46
CA THR A 78 -0.67 21.19 -28.08
C THR A 78 0.71 20.56 -28.16
N GLN A 79 0.95 19.50 -27.38
CA GLN A 79 2.24 18.81 -27.35
C GLN A 79 2.35 17.70 -28.41
N ASN A 80 3.55 17.54 -28.96
CA ASN A 80 3.92 16.45 -29.86
C ASN A 80 5.23 15.80 -29.37
N PRO A 81 5.21 14.54 -28.89
CA PRO A 81 4.08 13.61 -28.85
C PRO A 81 3.01 14.00 -27.81
N ILE A 82 1.75 13.56 -28.03
CA ILE A 82 0.59 13.92 -27.18
C ILE A 82 0.75 13.38 -25.76
N ILE A 83 1.52 12.30 -25.58
CA ILE A 83 1.82 11.74 -24.26
C ILE A 83 2.47 12.76 -23.32
N ASN A 84 3.11 13.81 -23.87
CA ASN A 84 3.72 14.87 -23.10
C ASN A 84 2.74 16.00 -22.74
N ASP A 85 1.49 15.96 -23.22
CA ASP A 85 0.50 16.99 -22.94
C ASP A 85 -0.08 16.81 -21.53
N ARG A 86 -0.15 17.89 -20.75
CA ARG A 86 -0.70 17.85 -19.38
C ARG A 86 -2.17 17.46 -19.30
N HIS A 87 -2.94 17.66 -20.37
CA HIS A 87 -4.38 17.38 -20.34
C HIS A 87 -4.68 15.90 -20.55
N ALA A 88 -3.79 15.15 -21.21
CA ALA A 88 -4.01 13.75 -21.52
C ALA A 88 -3.14 12.85 -20.63
N ALA A 89 -3.75 11.82 -20.04
CA ALA A 89 -3.05 10.80 -19.28
C ALA A 89 -2.41 9.76 -20.22
N ALA A 90 -1.16 9.42 -19.94
CA ALA A 90 -0.41 8.39 -20.64
C ALA A 90 -0.85 6.96 -20.32
N GLY A 91 -1.61 6.76 -19.22
CA GLY A 91 -1.90 5.44 -18.66
C GLY A 91 -0.80 4.98 -17.71
N LEU A 92 -0.44 3.69 -17.78
CA LEU A 92 0.75 3.19 -17.08
C LEU A 92 2.03 3.83 -17.65
N VAL A 93 2.88 4.34 -16.76
CA VAL A 93 4.15 5.01 -17.11
C VAL A 93 5.36 4.14 -16.80
N LYS A 94 5.38 3.53 -15.62
CA LYS A 94 6.44 2.64 -15.16
C LYS A 94 5.84 1.55 -14.28
N VAL A 95 6.24 0.31 -14.50
CA VAL A 95 6.05 -0.77 -13.54
C VAL A 95 7.40 -1.46 -13.34
N ASP A 96 7.81 -1.57 -12.09
CA ASP A 96 8.98 -2.29 -11.62
C ASP A 96 8.62 -3.00 -10.30
N ALA A 97 9.52 -3.83 -9.76
CA ALA A 97 9.24 -4.64 -8.57
C ALA A 97 8.78 -3.80 -7.37
N GLY A 98 9.40 -2.64 -7.15
CA GLY A 98 9.07 -1.71 -6.05
C GLY A 98 8.49 -0.37 -6.50
N ASP A 99 8.35 -0.12 -7.80
CA ASP A 99 7.86 1.14 -8.34
C ASP A 99 6.65 0.94 -9.26
N LEU A 100 5.61 1.75 -9.06
CA LEU A 100 4.44 1.76 -9.94
C LEU A 100 4.02 3.19 -10.20
N TRP A 101 4.18 3.65 -11.44
CA TRP A 101 3.85 5.00 -11.86
C TRP A 101 2.79 4.96 -12.95
N PHE A 102 1.80 5.83 -12.83
CA PHE A 102 0.76 5.99 -13.82
C PHE A 102 0.18 7.39 -13.75
N GLU A 103 -0.52 7.77 -14.80
CA GLU A 103 -1.19 9.05 -14.93
C GLU A 103 -2.69 8.86 -14.97
N GLY A 104 -3.41 9.73 -14.27
CA GLY A 104 -4.87 9.78 -14.30
C GLY A 104 -5.43 10.91 -13.45
N ASP A 105 -6.68 11.27 -13.70
CA ASP A 105 -7.48 12.14 -12.84
C ASP A 105 -8.02 11.31 -11.66
N VAL A 106 -7.18 11.10 -10.65
CA VAL A 106 -7.49 10.25 -9.50
C VAL A 106 -8.33 10.96 -8.45
N ASP A 107 -8.34 12.29 -8.42
CA ASP A 107 -9.02 13.12 -7.42
C ASP A 107 -10.27 13.84 -7.96
N GLY A 108 -10.57 13.71 -9.26
CA GLY A 108 -11.73 14.33 -9.89
C GLY A 108 -11.57 15.84 -10.06
N SER A 109 -10.34 16.36 -10.01
CA SER A 109 -10.04 17.79 -10.16
C SER A 109 -10.18 18.28 -11.60
N GLY A 110 -10.31 17.36 -12.57
CA GLY A 110 -10.31 17.67 -14.00
C GLY A 110 -8.91 17.93 -14.57
N LYS A 111 -7.87 17.68 -13.77
CA LYS A 111 -6.46 17.67 -14.20
C LYS A 111 -5.91 16.25 -14.12
N VAL A 112 -4.95 15.93 -14.99
CA VAL A 112 -4.21 14.69 -14.88
C VAL A 112 -3.19 14.81 -13.75
N SER A 113 -3.20 13.87 -12.82
CA SER A 113 -2.14 13.71 -11.83
C SER A 113 -1.21 12.57 -12.24
N ILE A 114 0.04 12.66 -11.81
CA ILE A 114 0.98 11.54 -11.83
C ILE A 114 1.00 10.94 -10.43
N VAL A 115 0.61 9.67 -10.36
CA VAL A 115 0.65 8.89 -9.13
C VAL A 115 1.84 7.96 -9.18
N GLN A 116 2.65 8.01 -8.12
CA GLN A 116 3.85 7.18 -7.99
C GLN A 116 3.80 6.43 -6.67
N TYR A 117 3.85 5.11 -6.75
CA TYR A 117 4.17 4.26 -5.62
C TYR A 117 5.64 3.88 -5.66
N HIS A 118 6.29 3.96 -4.50
CA HIS A 118 7.71 3.66 -4.35
C HIS A 118 7.94 2.89 -3.04
N LEU A 119 8.60 1.73 -3.16
CA LEU A 119 9.10 0.98 -2.01
C LEU A 119 10.44 1.58 -1.56
N ASP A 120 10.44 2.19 -0.37
CA ASP A 120 11.66 2.59 0.30
C ASP A 120 12.14 1.41 1.18
N THR A 121 13.25 0.80 0.78
CA THR A 121 13.88 -0.32 1.52
C THR A 121 14.87 0.13 2.58
N SER A 122 15.06 1.44 2.76
CA SER A 122 15.96 1.96 3.79
C SER A 122 15.47 1.61 5.18
N THR A 123 16.41 1.49 6.12
CA THR A 123 16.11 1.32 7.55
C THR A 123 16.05 2.66 8.30
N ALA A 124 16.13 3.77 7.57
CA ALA A 124 16.03 5.11 8.11
C ALA A 124 14.56 5.54 8.20
N ASN A 125 14.23 6.42 9.15
CA ASN A 125 12.90 7.05 9.26
C ASN A 125 11.71 6.08 9.25
N ASN A 126 11.81 4.96 9.98
CA ASN A 126 10.75 3.94 10.11
C ASN A 126 10.39 3.17 8.83
N CYS A 127 11.33 3.04 7.89
CA CYS A 127 11.22 2.13 6.74
C CYS A 127 11.98 0.80 7.03
N PRO A 128 11.70 -0.31 6.33
CA PRO A 128 11.10 -0.39 5.00
C PRO A 128 9.60 -0.06 4.97
N CYS A 129 9.21 0.77 4.01
CA CYS A 129 7.88 1.34 3.92
C CYS A 129 7.48 1.56 2.46
N LEU A 130 6.18 1.51 2.17
CA LEU A 130 5.64 1.86 0.86
C LEU A 130 5.13 3.30 0.90
N LYS A 131 5.52 4.08 -0.10
CA LYS A 131 5.20 5.49 -0.20
C LYS A 131 4.36 5.76 -1.44
N ARG A 132 3.47 6.75 -1.35
CA ARG A 132 2.70 7.27 -2.48
C ARG A 132 3.02 8.74 -2.68
N SER A 133 3.05 9.15 -3.94
CA SER A 133 3.07 10.55 -4.36
C SER A 133 1.96 10.80 -5.36
N GLN A 134 1.41 12.00 -5.31
CA GLN A 134 0.45 12.52 -6.29
C GLN A 134 0.80 13.98 -6.56
N ILE A 135 1.11 14.28 -7.82
CA ILE A 135 1.44 15.63 -8.28
C ILE A 135 0.69 15.93 -9.58
N ASP A 136 0.36 17.19 -9.84
CA ASP A 136 -0.22 17.60 -11.12
C ASP A 136 0.76 17.31 -12.26
N LYS A 137 0.27 16.72 -13.35
CA LYS A 137 1.06 16.54 -14.57
C LYS A 137 1.37 17.90 -15.18
N LYS A 138 2.61 18.07 -15.67
CA LYS A 138 3.00 19.20 -16.52
C LYS A 138 3.34 18.72 -17.92
N ASP A 139 3.49 19.67 -18.83
CA ASP A 139 3.93 19.36 -20.18
C ASP A 139 5.37 18.82 -20.14
N GLY A 140 5.57 17.60 -20.61
CA GLY A 140 6.86 16.92 -20.56
C GLY A 140 6.73 15.41 -20.61
N ASP A 141 7.86 14.74 -20.84
CA ASP A 141 7.93 13.27 -20.82
C ASP A 141 7.42 12.71 -19.48
N PRO A 142 6.49 11.74 -19.46
CA PRO A 142 5.94 11.18 -18.23
C PRO A 142 6.97 10.57 -17.27
N LEU A 143 8.10 10.07 -17.80
CA LEU A 143 9.10 9.34 -17.03
C LEU A 143 10.19 10.28 -16.49
N THR A 144 10.56 11.31 -17.24
CA THR A 144 11.76 12.15 -16.98
C THR A 144 11.48 13.65 -16.96
N GLY A 145 10.36 14.08 -17.53
CA GLY A 145 10.01 15.48 -17.73
C GLY A 145 9.07 16.07 -16.67
N GLN A 146 8.80 15.35 -15.58
CA GLN A 146 7.83 15.73 -14.55
C GLN A 146 8.50 16.38 -13.32
N ASP A 147 7.70 17.00 -12.45
CA ASP A 147 8.23 17.56 -11.19
C ASP A 147 8.66 16.44 -10.23
N PRO A 148 9.61 16.71 -9.31
CA PRO A 148 10.02 15.72 -8.32
C PRO A 148 8.83 15.26 -7.47
N ALA A 149 8.70 13.95 -7.30
CA ALA A 149 7.66 13.36 -6.46
C ALA A 149 7.78 13.80 -4.99
N SER A 150 6.64 14.13 -4.39
CA SER A 150 6.49 14.39 -2.96
C SER A 150 5.84 13.17 -2.31
N TYR A 151 6.64 12.38 -1.59
CA TYR A 151 6.21 11.09 -1.06
C TYR A 151 5.64 11.20 0.36
N GLN A 152 4.52 10.53 0.59
CA GLN A 152 3.92 10.26 1.89
C GLN A 152 3.98 8.77 2.18
N VAL A 153 4.18 8.40 3.44
CA VAL A 153 4.20 6.99 3.86
C VAL A 153 2.77 6.49 3.93
N GLU A 154 2.47 5.43 3.18
CA GLU A 154 1.16 4.78 3.17
C GLU A 154 1.14 3.52 4.04
N VAL A 155 2.23 2.74 4.02
CA VAL A 155 2.34 1.52 4.80
C VAL A 155 3.77 1.31 5.31
N GLN A 156 3.92 0.94 6.59
CA GLN A 156 5.21 0.63 7.21
C GLN A 156 5.43 -0.89 7.41
N GLY A 157 6.68 -1.28 7.61
CA GLY A 157 7.04 -2.65 7.96
C GLY A 157 7.03 -3.63 6.77
N VAL A 158 7.23 -3.13 5.56
CA VAL A 158 7.18 -3.92 4.31
C VAL A 158 8.38 -4.85 4.21
N GLN A 159 8.16 -6.15 4.01
CA GLN A 159 9.21 -7.18 4.03
C GLN A 159 9.59 -7.70 2.64
N ASN A 160 8.68 -7.69 1.67
CA ASN A 160 8.96 -8.13 0.31
C ASN A 160 9.44 -6.97 -0.56
N THR A 161 10.31 -7.27 -1.53
CA THR A 161 10.82 -6.29 -2.50
C THR A 161 10.05 -6.30 -3.81
N ASN A 162 9.41 -7.42 -4.14
CA ASN A 162 8.57 -7.57 -5.31
C ASN A 162 7.13 -7.30 -4.90
N ILE A 163 6.76 -6.02 -4.92
CA ILE A 163 5.41 -5.56 -4.61
C ILE A 163 4.55 -5.70 -5.85
N PHE A 164 4.99 -5.16 -6.98
CA PHE A 164 4.17 -5.06 -8.19
C PHE A 164 4.53 -6.13 -9.21
N SER A 165 3.50 -6.69 -9.85
CA SER A 165 3.64 -7.69 -10.90
C SER A 165 2.61 -7.40 -12.01
N PRO A 166 3.05 -6.94 -13.19
CA PRO A 166 2.17 -6.70 -14.32
C PRO A 166 1.88 -7.98 -15.09
N TYR A 167 0.67 -8.06 -15.65
CA TYR A 167 0.22 -9.14 -16.51
C TYR A 167 -0.44 -8.59 -17.78
N THR A 168 -0.38 -9.38 -18.84
CA THR A 168 -1.08 -9.18 -20.10
C THR A 168 -1.85 -10.46 -20.41
N ASN A 169 -3.18 -10.40 -20.49
CA ASN A 169 -4.03 -11.57 -20.76
C ASN A 169 -3.72 -12.77 -19.84
N GLY A 170 -3.38 -12.50 -18.58
CA GLY A 170 -3.03 -13.51 -17.58
C GLY A 170 -1.58 -14.04 -17.64
N ALA A 171 -0.77 -13.63 -18.61
CA ALA A 171 0.65 -13.96 -18.65
C ALA A 171 1.48 -12.88 -17.92
N ALA A 172 2.42 -13.28 -17.07
CA ALA A 172 3.29 -12.35 -16.37
C ALA A 172 4.22 -11.62 -17.35
N VAL A 173 4.37 -10.31 -17.14
CA VAL A 173 5.23 -9.46 -17.96
C VAL A 173 6.57 -9.25 -17.24
N GLY A 174 7.68 -9.38 -17.97
CA GLY A 174 9.02 -9.18 -17.42
C GLY A 174 9.27 -7.72 -17.04
N LEU A 175 9.85 -7.48 -15.86
CA LEU A 175 10.15 -6.16 -15.31
C LEU A 175 11.62 -5.76 -15.55
N PRO A 176 11.94 -4.45 -15.60
CA PRO A 176 11.02 -3.31 -15.57
C PRO A 176 10.37 -3.05 -16.93
N VAL A 177 9.17 -2.47 -16.92
CA VAL A 177 8.51 -1.93 -18.12
C VAL A 177 8.21 -0.47 -17.94
N THR A 178 8.48 0.33 -18.98
CA THR A 178 8.26 1.78 -18.98
C THR A 178 7.70 2.25 -20.31
N THR A 179 7.24 3.50 -20.34
CA THR A 179 6.89 4.24 -21.57
C THR A 179 8.06 4.49 -22.52
N ALA A 180 9.30 4.18 -22.13
CA ALA A 180 10.45 4.32 -23.02
C ALA A 180 10.32 3.39 -24.24
N THR A 181 10.83 3.83 -25.39
CA THR A 181 10.61 3.22 -26.71
C THR A 181 10.88 1.72 -26.79
N ALA A 182 11.83 1.19 -26.00
CA ALA A 182 12.18 -0.24 -25.99
C ALA A 182 11.11 -1.13 -25.32
N THR A 183 10.35 -0.60 -24.37
CA THR A 183 9.33 -1.33 -23.59
C THR A 183 7.93 -0.73 -23.73
N GLY A 184 7.78 0.37 -24.48
CA GLY A 184 6.54 1.12 -24.62
C GLY A 184 5.38 0.29 -25.20
N THR A 185 5.64 -0.67 -26.08
CA THR A 185 4.62 -1.60 -26.58
C THR A 185 4.19 -2.62 -25.52
N ILE A 186 5.12 -3.04 -24.66
CA ILE A 186 4.87 -4.01 -23.59
C ILE A 186 4.03 -3.37 -22.49
N ILE A 187 4.42 -2.18 -22.01
CA ILE A 187 3.65 -1.48 -20.98
C ILE A 187 2.25 -1.12 -21.49
N ALA A 188 2.09 -0.87 -22.79
CA ALA A 188 0.80 -0.61 -23.40
C ALA A 188 -0.13 -1.84 -23.45
N SER A 189 0.43 -3.05 -23.44
CA SER A 189 -0.37 -4.29 -23.42
C SER A 189 -0.69 -4.78 -22.02
N VAL A 190 -0.17 -4.16 -20.96
CA VAL A 190 -0.47 -4.56 -19.58
C VAL A 190 -1.94 -4.26 -19.29
N ASP A 191 -2.71 -5.27 -18.89
CA ASP A 191 -4.14 -5.16 -18.55
C ASP A 191 -4.42 -5.32 -17.06
N THR A 192 -3.44 -5.85 -16.31
CA THR A 192 -3.62 -6.21 -14.92
C THR A 192 -2.35 -5.93 -14.15
N VAL A 193 -2.48 -5.30 -12.98
CA VAL A 193 -1.39 -5.14 -12.01
C VAL A 193 -1.80 -5.85 -10.73
N GLN A 194 -0.97 -6.81 -10.31
CA GLN A 194 -1.08 -7.42 -8.99
C GLN A 194 -0.11 -6.71 -8.04
N ALA A 195 -0.59 -6.38 -6.84
CA ALA A 195 0.26 -5.94 -5.75
C ALA A 195 0.22 -6.97 -4.62
N THR A 196 1.40 -7.44 -4.22
CA THR A 196 1.60 -8.32 -3.08
C THR A 196 2.35 -7.55 -2.00
N LEU A 197 1.81 -7.52 -0.80
CA LEU A 197 2.38 -6.77 0.32
C LEU A 197 2.50 -7.68 1.53
N THR A 198 3.73 -7.94 1.95
CA THR A 198 4.05 -8.67 3.17
C THR A 198 4.50 -7.68 4.23
N LEU A 199 3.76 -7.61 5.34
CA LEU A 199 3.98 -6.66 6.42
C LEU A 199 4.39 -7.38 7.70
N GLU A 200 5.28 -6.75 8.46
CA GLU A 200 5.70 -7.17 9.78
C GLU A 200 5.30 -6.12 10.83
N GLY A 201 4.71 -6.58 11.93
CA GLY A 201 4.31 -5.69 13.01
C GLY A 201 5.46 -5.16 13.85
N SER A 202 5.24 -4.01 14.48
CA SER A 202 6.23 -3.36 15.33
C SER A 202 6.49 -4.11 16.65
N LEU A 203 5.47 -4.76 17.20
CA LEU A 203 5.54 -5.50 18.47
C LEU A 203 5.84 -6.99 18.28
N VAL A 204 6.69 -7.52 19.16
CA VAL A 204 6.98 -8.96 19.24
C VAL A 204 5.85 -9.66 19.99
N ASP A 205 5.35 -10.76 19.43
CA ASP A 205 4.40 -11.62 20.12
C ASP A 205 5.09 -12.32 21.33
N PRO A 206 4.58 -12.15 22.56
CA PRO A 206 5.16 -12.73 23.77
C PRO A 206 5.26 -14.26 23.76
N GLN A 207 4.36 -14.96 23.04
CA GLN A 207 4.34 -16.42 23.03
C GLN A 207 5.32 -17.00 22.01
N THR A 208 5.33 -16.46 20.80
CA THR A 208 6.15 -16.98 19.70
C THR A 208 7.53 -16.32 19.64
N ARG A 209 7.75 -15.21 20.37
CA ARG A 209 8.94 -14.34 20.31
C ARG A 209 9.28 -13.87 18.90
N LYS A 210 8.28 -13.88 18.01
CA LYS A 210 8.39 -13.43 16.63
C LYS A 210 7.43 -12.27 16.44
N LYS A 211 7.77 -11.37 15.53
CA LYS A 211 6.83 -10.34 15.12
C LYS A 211 5.77 -10.95 14.22
N PRO A 212 4.51 -10.52 14.34
CA PRO A 212 3.46 -10.98 13.46
C PRO A 212 3.75 -10.55 12.03
N VAL A 213 3.66 -11.50 11.09
CA VAL A 213 3.76 -11.24 9.64
C VAL A 213 2.42 -11.55 8.98
N THR A 214 2.03 -10.72 8.03
CA THR A 214 0.84 -10.91 7.21
C THR A 214 1.13 -10.59 5.76
N THR A 215 0.43 -11.25 4.83
CA THR A 215 0.54 -10.98 3.40
C THR A 215 -0.83 -10.66 2.83
N LEU A 216 -0.93 -9.54 2.13
CA LEU A 216 -2.11 -9.10 1.39
C LEU A 216 -1.80 -9.12 -0.09
N ILE A 217 -2.76 -9.58 -0.89
CA ILE A 217 -2.65 -9.58 -2.35
C ILE A 217 -3.89 -8.89 -2.89
N THR A 218 -3.69 -7.91 -3.76
CA THR A 218 -4.75 -7.33 -4.57
C THR A 218 -4.39 -7.45 -6.04
N THR A 219 -5.39 -7.65 -6.88
CA THR A 219 -5.22 -7.72 -8.33
C THR A 219 -6.20 -6.76 -8.95
N VAL A 220 -5.66 -5.80 -9.71
CA VAL A 220 -6.43 -4.73 -10.32
C VAL A 220 -6.33 -4.88 -11.83
N ARG A 221 -7.48 -5.10 -12.47
CA ARG A 221 -7.59 -5.01 -13.91
C ARG A 221 -7.83 -3.55 -14.29
N LEU A 222 -7.02 -3.04 -15.20
CA LEU A 222 -7.08 -1.68 -15.72
C LEU A 222 -7.44 -1.69 -17.20
N ASN A 223 -8.16 -0.66 -17.65
CA ASN A 223 -8.35 -0.40 -19.07
C ASN A 223 -7.18 0.45 -19.52
N ASN A 224 -6.07 -0.20 -19.88
CA ASN A 224 -4.84 0.51 -20.19
C ASN A 224 -4.94 1.21 -21.55
N CYS A 225 -5.42 2.45 -21.55
CA CYS A 225 -5.44 3.32 -22.72
C CYS A 225 -4.06 3.94 -22.96
N SER A 226 -3.00 3.11 -22.96
CA SER A 226 -1.62 3.60 -22.94
C SER A 226 -1.22 4.31 -24.23
N GLN A 227 -0.60 5.47 -24.10
CA GLN A 227 0.04 6.18 -25.21
C GLN A 227 1.49 5.76 -25.45
N ALA A 228 2.04 4.84 -24.63
CA ALA A 228 3.46 4.51 -24.54
C ALA A 228 4.11 4.01 -25.85
N ALA A 229 3.36 3.35 -26.73
CA ALA A 229 3.92 2.71 -27.92
C ALA A 229 4.14 3.67 -29.11
N ILE A 230 3.32 4.73 -29.22
CA ILE A 230 3.29 5.59 -30.41
C ILE A 230 3.15 7.09 -30.11
N GLY A 231 2.82 7.50 -28.88
CA GLY A 231 2.62 8.91 -28.54
C GLY A 231 1.39 9.56 -29.21
N TYR A 232 0.54 8.76 -29.88
CA TYR A 232 -0.65 9.17 -30.62
C TYR A 232 -1.92 8.48 -30.09
N LYS A 233 -3.08 8.84 -30.64
CA LYS A 233 -4.41 8.30 -30.30
C LYS A 233 -4.47 6.77 -30.48
N THR A 234 -4.17 6.01 -29.42
CA THR A 234 -4.46 4.58 -29.36
C THR A 234 -5.86 4.34 -28.81
N SER A 235 -6.59 3.40 -29.40
CA SER A 235 -7.82 2.89 -28.80
C SER A 235 -7.44 2.05 -27.58
N CYS A 236 -8.12 2.27 -26.46
CA CYS A 236 -8.17 1.29 -25.38
C CYS A 236 -8.56 -0.07 -25.99
N GLN A 237 -7.72 -1.08 -25.80
CA GLN A 237 -8.11 -2.47 -26.04
C GLN A 237 -8.62 -3.08 -24.74
#